data_AF-A0A1Q4GKU9-F1
#
_entry.id   AF-A0A1Q4GKU9-F1
#
_cell.length_a   1.000
_cell.length_b   1.000
_cell.length_c   1.000
_cell.angle_alpha   90.00
_cell.angle_beta   90.00
_cell.angle_gamma   90.00
#
_symmetry.space_group_name_H-M   'P 1'
#
loop_
_entity.id
_entity.type
_entity.pdbx_description
1 polymer ?
#
loop_
_entity_poly.entity_id
_entity_poly.type
_entity_poly.pdbx_seq_one_letter_code
_entity_poly.pdbx_strand_id
1 'polypeptide(L)'
;MTGIKKSKNELLKDARLQELEGKTEDAIKSYNQVIRKAPLQAGAYNRLMILYRKLKENKKELAIIKQAIAAYEKDFKDDQQTWKKANSMSARLSLSLAKSMGLLNDKGLPVYEESQIISWRKRMETVQKKIKTPAKPQKKKPTKRLKK
;
A
#
# COMPACT_ATOMS: atom_id res chain seq x y z
N MET A 1 -11.74 -28.20 -17.06
CA MET A 1 -10.99 -27.08 -17.67
C MET A 1 -10.06 -26.48 -16.61
N THR A 2 -8.80 -26.87 -16.63
CA THR A 2 -7.75 -26.28 -15.78
C THR A 2 -7.53 -24.84 -16.22
N GLY A 3 -8.18 -23.89 -15.55
CA GLY A 3 -7.99 -22.47 -15.81
C GLY A 3 -6.51 -22.13 -15.70
N ILE A 4 -5.92 -21.67 -16.81
CA ILE A 4 -4.52 -21.27 -16.89
C ILE A 4 -4.27 -20.25 -15.78
N LYS A 5 -3.55 -20.65 -14.73
CA LYS A 5 -3.24 -19.77 -13.60
C LYS A 5 -2.25 -18.71 -14.08
N LYS A 6 -2.75 -17.56 -14.50
CA LYS A 6 -1.95 -16.41 -14.94
C LYS A 6 -0.82 -16.08 -13.95
N SER A 7 0.36 -15.80 -14.48
CA SER A 7 1.53 -15.36 -13.71
C SER A 7 1.28 -13.99 -13.07
N LYS A 8 1.99 -13.65 -11.98
CA LYS A 8 1.89 -12.32 -11.34
C LYS A 8 2.18 -11.18 -12.33
N ASN A 9 3.10 -11.42 -13.26
CA ASN A 9 3.50 -10.42 -14.27
C ASN A 9 2.40 -10.23 -15.32
N GLU A 10 1.73 -11.32 -15.72
CA GLU A 10 0.60 -11.27 -16.65
C GLU A 10 -0.59 -10.55 -16.03
N LEU A 11 -0.94 -10.89 -14.78
CA LEU A 11 -1.99 -10.20 -14.03
C LEU A 11 -1.71 -8.70 -13.88
N LEU A 12 -0.45 -8.32 -13.70
CA LEU A 12 -0.04 -6.92 -13.61
C LEU A 12 -0.11 -6.18 -14.97
N LYS A 13 0.12 -6.89 -16.09
CA LYS A 13 -0.07 -6.34 -17.44
C LYS A 13 -1.56 -6.16 -17.72
N ASP A 14 -2.36 -7.17 -17.46
CA ASP A 14 -3.82 -7.14 -17.65
C ASP A 14 -4.46 -6.02 -16.83
N ALA A 15 -4.09 -5.89 -15.54
CA ALA A 15 -4.59 -4.82 -14.67
C ALA A 15 -4.28 -3.43 -15.23
N ARG A 16 -3.09 -3.24 -15.81
CA ARG A 16 -2.69 -1.98 -16.44
C ARG A 16 -3.49 -1.71 -17.71
N LEU A 17 -3.73 -2.71 -18.55
CA LEU A 17 -4.56 -2.58 -19.75
C LEU A 17 -6.00 -2.22 -19.39
N GLN A 18 -6.60 -2.92 -18.44
CA GLN A 18 -7.95 -2.63 -17.95
C GLN A 18 -8.07 -1.20 -17.40
N GLU A 19 -7.03 -0.72 -16.70
CA GLU A 19 -6.98 0.66 -16.23
C GLU A 19 -6.92 1.68 -17.37
N LEU A 20 -6.16 1.38 -18.44
CA LEU A 20 -6.08 2.23 -19.64
C LEU A 20 -7.41 2.26 -20.42
N GLU A 21 -8.12 1.14 -20.46
CA GLU A 21 -9.44 1.01 -21.08
C GLU A 21 -10.58 1.63 -20.24
N GLY A 22 -10.27 2.19 -19.07
CA GLY A 22 -11.26 2.78 -18.16
C GLY A 22 -12.08 1.75 -17.37
N LYS A 23 -11.80 0.45 -17.51
CA LYS A 23 -12.41 -0.67 -16.77
C LYS A 23 -11.87 -0.72 -15.34
N THR A 24 -12.20 0.32 -14.57
CA THR A 24 -11.61 0.59 -13.25
C THR A 24 -11.89 -0.55 -12.25
N GLU A 25 -13.09 -1.11 -12.26
CA GLU A 25 -13.45 -2.20 -11.34
C GLU A 25 -12.67 -3.48 -11.64
N ASP A 26 -12.49 -3.82 -12.91
CA ASP A 26 -11.75 -5.00 -13.32
C ASP A 26 -10.25 -4.83 -13.05
N ALA A 27 -9.70 -3.64 -13.29
CA ALA A 27 -8.34 -3.30 -12.91
C ALA A 27 -8.11 -3.50 -11.40
N ILE A 28 -9.05 -3.03 -10.55
CA ILE A 28 -9.01 -3.23 -9.10
C ILE A 28 -9.00 -4.73 -8.75
N LYS A 29 -9.85 -5.54 -9.39
CA LYS A 29 -9.88 -7.00 -9.16
C LYS A 29 -8.54 -7.64 -9.54
N SER A 30 -7.99 -7.29 -10.70
CA SER A 30 -6.71 -7.82 -11.18
C SER A 30 -5.54 -7.41 -10.29
N TYR A 31 -5.45 -6.14 -9.88
CA TYR A 31 -4.42 -5.70 -8.92
C TYR A 31 -4.55 -6.42 -7.57
N ASN A 32 -5.77 -6.69 -7.10
CA ASN A 32 -6.00 -7.47 -5.88
C ASN A 32 -5.54 -8.95 -6.03
N GLN A 33 -5.63 -9.53 -7.23
CA GLN A 33 -5.06 -10.85 -7.48
C GLN A 33 -3.53 -10.81 -7.48
N VAL A 34 -2.92 -9.74 -7.99
CA VAL A 34 -1.46 -9.54 -7.94
C VAL A 34 -0.96 -9.52 -6.49
N ILE A 35 -1.57 -8.71 -5.60
CA ILE A 35 -1.13 -8.62 -4.20
C ILE A 35 -1.34 -9.94 -3.44
N ARG A 36 -2.33 -10.76 -3.81
CA ARG A 36 -2.53 -12.10 -3.22
C ARG A 36 -1.41 -13.08 -3.61
N LYS A 37 -0.88 -12.95 -4.82
CA LYS A 37 0.22 -13.80 -5.32
C LYS A 37 1.60 -13.27 -4.92
N ALA A 38 1.76 -11.96 -4.87
CA ALA A 38 3.00 -11.27 -4.55
C ALA A 38 2.70 -10.12 -3.57
N PRO A 39 2.69 -10.40 -2.25
CA PRO A 39 2.36 -9.42 -1.21
C PRO A 39 3.31 -8.22 -1.15
N LEU A 40 4.49 -8.32 -1.75
CA LEU A 40 5.49 -7.24 -1.82
C LEU A 40 5.46 -6.47 -3.14
N GLN A 41 4.48 -6.74 -4.03
CA GLN A 41 4.38 -6.06 -5.31
C GLN A 41 3.88 -4.63 -5.13
N ALA A 42 4.79 -3.73 -4.81
CA ALA A 42 4.48 -2.34 -4.49
C ALA A 42 3.77 -1.58 -5.60
N GLY A 43 4.10 -1.89 -6.86
CA GLY A 43 3.42 -1.32 -8.02
C GLY A 43 1.91 -1.55 -8.00
N ALA A 44 1.46 -2.74 -7.56
CA ALA A 44 0.03 -3.05 -7.48
C ALA A 44 -0.67 -2.24 -6.38
N TYR A 45 -0.03 -2.11 -5.21
CA TYR A 45 -0.55 -1.25 -4.12
C TYR A 45 -0.66 0.21 -4.55
N ASN A 46 0.40 0.75 -5.16
CA ASN A 46 0.41 2.15 -5.62
C ASN A 46 -0.73 2.42 -6.61
N ARG A 47 -0.99 1.50 -7.55
CA ARG A 47 -2.10 1.63 -8.51
C ARG A 47 -3.46 1.53 -7.83
N LEU A 48 -3.67 0.57 -6.93
CA LEU A 48 -4.91 0.47 -6.14
C LEU A 48 -5.20 1.76 -5.36
N MET A 49 -4.19 2.33 -4.70
CA MET A 49 -4.37 3.59 -3.96
C MET A 49 -4.76 4.74 -4.91
N ILE A 50 -4.16 4.83 -6.10
CA ILE A 50 -4.53 5.84 -7.11
C ILE A 50 -5.97 5.64 -7.59
N LEU A 51 -6.38 4.40 -7.87
CA LEU A 51 -7.74 4.10 -8.32
C LEU A 51 -8.77 4.47 -7.26
N TYR A 52 -8.58 4.05 -6.00
CA TYR A 52 -9.51 4.42 -4.92
C TYR A 52 -9.54 5.92 -4.64
N ARG A 53 -8.42 6.62 -4.81
CA ARG A 53 -8.38 8.09 -4.73
C ARG A 53 -9.21 8.73 -5.84
N LYS A 54 -9.11 8.25 -7.08
CA LYS A 54 -9.92 8.73 -8.23
C LYS A 54 -11.41 8.49 -7.99
N LEU A 55 -11.77 7.35 -7.39
CA LEU A 55 -13.13 7.01 -6.99
C LEU A 55 -13.63 7.76 -5.75
N LYS A 56 -12.79 8.60 -5.11
CA LYS A 56 -13.06 9.29 -3.83
C LYS A 56 -13.40 8.34 -2.68
N GLU A 57 -13.02 7.07 -2.79
CA GLU A 57 -13.24 6.04 -1.78
C GLU A 57 -12.11 6.04 -0.75
N ASN A 58 -11.97 7.14 0.00
CA ASN A 58 -10.88 7.35 0.96
C ASN A 58 -10.75 6.21 1.99
N LYS A 59 -11.88 5.60 2.40
CA LYS A 59 -11.89 4.46 3.34
C LYS A 59 -11.20 3.23 2.74
N LYS A 60 -11.46 2.92 1.46
CA LYS A 60 -10.83 1.79 0.76
C LYS A 60 -9.37 2.10 0.44
N GLU A 61 -9.05 3.33 0.05
CA GLU A 61 -7.65 3.77 -0.10
C GLU A 61 -6.86 3.56 1.19
N LEU A 62 -7.41 3.96 2.35
CA LEU A 62 -6.77 3.77 3.64
C LEU A 62 -6.55 2.28 3.98
N ALA A 63 -7.53 1.43 3.66
CA ALA A 63 -7.41 -0.01 3.88
C ALA A 63 -6.25 -0.61 3.05
N ILE A 64 -6.13 -0.23 1.78
CA ILE A 64 -5.02 -0.66 0.92
C ILE A 64 -3.67 -0.18 1.44
N ILE A 65 -3.58 1.07 1.90
CA ILE A 65 -2.33 1.59 2.48
C ILE A 65 -1.90 0.78 3.71
N LYS A 66 -2.84 0.49 4.61
CA LYS A 66 -2.56 -0.34 5.80
C LYS A 66 -2.14 -1.75 5.41
N GLN A 67 -2.79 -2.34 4.41
CA GLN A 67 -2.43 -3.67 3.91
C GLN A 67 -1.01 -3.69 3.31
N ALA A 68 -0.62 -2.65 2.59
CA ALA A 68 0.72 -2.52 2.01
C ALA A 68 1.81 -2.46 3.10
N ILE A 69 1.60 -1.62 4.11
CA ILE A 69 2.52 -1.48 5.25
C ILE A 69 2.59 -2.80 6.03
N ALA A 70 1.45 -3.45 6.29
CA ALA A 70 1.42 -4.71 7.02
C ALA A 70 2.12 -5.85 6.27
N ALA A 71 2.00 -5.92 4.94
CA ALA A 71 2.71 -6.91 4.13
C ALA A 71 4.24 -6.74 4.24
N TYR A 72 4.71 -5.49 4.19
CA TYR A 72 6.13 -5.16 4.39
C TYR A 72 6.63 -5.50 5.80
N GLU A 73 5.90 -5.06 6.83
CA GLU A 73 6.27 -5.34 8.23
C GLU A 73 6.29 -6.85 8.53
N LYS A 74 5.41 -7.62 7.88
CA LYS A 74 5.39 -9.08 8.01
C LYS A 74 6.64 -9.71 7.38
N ASP A 75 6.94 -9.34 6.14
CA ASP A 75 8.10 -9.87 5.41
C ASP A 75 9.41 -9.59 6.16
N PHE A 76 9.60 -8.36 6.60
CA PHE A 76 10.75 -8.00 7.43
C PHE A 76 10.86 -8.84 8.71
N LYS A 77 9.73 -9.08 9.39
CA LYS A 77 9.69 -9.92 10.59
C LYS A 77 10.01 -11.37 10.27
N ASP A 78 9.48 -11.90 9.18
CA ASP A 78 9.71 -13.29 8.75
C ASP A 78 11.20 -13.49 8.42
N ASP A 79 11.83 -12.53 7.74
CA ASP A 79 13.28 -12.52 7.48
C ASP A 79 14.08 -12.44 8.78
N GLN A 80 13.74 -11.52 9.68
CA GLN A 80 14.40 -11.38 10.98
C GLN A 80 14.28 -12.66 11.81
N GLN A 81 13.12 -13.32 11.79
CA GLN A 81 12.91 -14.59 12.50
C GLN A 81 13.70 -15.74 11.90
N THR A 82 13.77 -15.81 10.57
CA THR A 82 14.58 -16.82 9.86
C THR A 82 16.06 -16.67 10.20
N TRP A 83 16.57 -15.44 10.19
CA TRP A 83 17.94 -15.14 10.60
C TRP A 83 18.19 -15.46 12.08
N LYS A 84 17.28 -15.08 12.98
CA LYS A 84 17.35 -15.42 14.42
C LYS A 84 17.43 -16.92 14.66
N LYS A 85 16.65 -17.71 13.91
CA LYS A 85 16.66 -19.18 14.01
C LYS A 85 18.01 -19.77 13.57
N ALA A 86 18.61 -19.21 12.52
CA ALA A 86 19.90 -19.66 12.03
C ALA A 86 21.09 -19.18 12.91
N ASN A 87 20.94 -18.05 13.62
CA ASN A 87 22.04 -17.33 14.26
C ASN A 87 21.68 -16.81 15.66
N SER A 88 21.09 -17.63 16.53
CA SER A 88 20.43 -17.18 17.78
C SER A 88 21.29 -16.30 18.70
N MET A 89 22.54 -16.69 18.95
CA MET A 89 23.45 -15.98 19.86
C MET A 89 23.93 -14.65 19.28
N SER A 90 24.44 -14.65 18.05
CA SER A 90 24.88 -13.43 17.38
C SER A 90 23.71 -12.49 17.07
N ALA A 91 22.52 -13.04 16.79
CA ALA A 91 21.32 -12.25 16.56
C ALA A 91 20.89 -11.48 17.81
N ARG A 92 20.91 -12.10 18.98
CA ARG A 92 20.57 -11.43 20.23
C ARG A 92 21.48 -10.24 20.50
N LEU A 93 22.80 -10.44 20.39
CA LEU A 93 23.77 -9.36 20.65
C LEU A 93 23.64 -8.24 19.60
N SER A 94 23.56 -8.59 18.33
CA SER A 94 23.46 -7.61 17.23
C SER A 94 22.19 -6.78 17.31
N LEU A 95 21.05 -7.39 17.68
CA LEU A 95 19.79 -6.67 17.85
C LEU A 95 19.79 -5.77 19.09
N SER A 96 20.40 -6.23 20.18
CA SER A 96 20.60 -5.42 21.39
C SER A 96 21.42 -4.16 21.07
N LEU A 97 22.53 -4.34 20.34
CA LEU A 97 23.37 -3.24 19.89
C LEU A 97 22.61 -2.31 18.93
N ALA A 98 21.91 -2.85 17.93
CA ALA A 98 21.13 -2.05 16.99
C ALA A 98 20.04 -1.23 17.71
N LYS A 99 19.41 -1.79 18.75
CA LYS A 99 18.43 -1.06 19.58
C LYS A 99 19.09 0.06 20.39
N SER A 100 20.25 -0.19 21.03
CA SER A 100 20.94 0.86 21.80
C SER A 100 21.47 1.99 20.91
N MET A 101 21.82 1.68 19.66
CA MET A 101 22.19 2.67 18.65
C MET A 101 21.01 3.43 18.03
N GLY A 102 19.76 3.10 18.41
CA GLY A 102 18.58 3.73 17.85
C GLY A 102 18.29 3.36 16.39
N LEU A 103 18.85 2.26 15.89
CA LEU A 103 18.60 1.77 14.52
C LEU A 103 17.28 0.99 14.43
N LEU A 104 16.80 0.48 15.56
CA LEU A 104 15.52 -0.23 15.69
C LEU A 104 14.56 0.53 16.59
N ASN A 105 13.28 0.55 16.22
CA ASN A 105 12.21 1.06 17.08
C ASN A 105 11.78 0.03 18.13
N ASP A 106 10.83 0.40 18.99
CA ASP A 106 10.32 -0.48 20.06
C ASP A 106 9.70 -1.79 19.55
N LYS A 107 9.25 -1.80 18.30
CA LYS A 107 8.70 -2.99 17.63
C LYS A 107 9.78 -3.88 17.01
N GLY A 108 11.06 -3.52 17.15
CA GLY A 108 12.19 -4.23 16.55
C GLY A 108 12.28 -4.08 15.03
N LEU A 109 11.61 -3.06 14.47
CA LEU A 109 11.67 -2.70 13.05
C LEU A 109 12.69 -1.57 12.82
N PRO A 110 13.26 -1.43 11.62
CA PRO A 110 14.21 -0.36 11.32
C PRO A 110 13.57 1.02 11.51
N VAL A 111 14.34 1.95 12.09
CA VAL A 111 13.93 3.37 12.18
C VAL A 111 13.96 4.04 10.81
N TYR A 112 14.98 3.69 10.00
CA TYR A 112 15.08 4.12 8.61
C TYR A 112 14.40 3.09 7.72
N GLU A 113 13.18 3.40 7.29
CA GLU A 113 12.41 2.56 6.37
C GLU A 113 12.74 2.89 4.91
N GLU A 114 12.47 1.97 4.01
CA GLU A 114 12.57 2.23 2.57
C GLU A 114 11.72 3.44 2.17
N SER A 115 12.23 4.22 1.19
CA SER A 115 11.58 5.43 0.65
C SER A 115 10.09 5.21 0.33
N GLN A 116 9.75 4.01 -0.14
CA GLN A 116 8.38 3.62 -0.45
C GLN A 116 7.47 3.55 0.79
N ILE A 117 7.92 2.98 1.89
CA ILE A 117 7.11 2.86 3.11
C ILE A 117 6.88 4.24 3.73
N ILE A 118 7.90 5.09 3.73
CA ILE A 118 7.78 6.50 4.13
C ILE A 118 6.69 7.20 3.30
N SER A 119 6.66 6.98 1.98
CA SER A 119 5.63 7.55 1.10
C SER A 119 4.22 7.04 1.45
N TRP A 120 4.08 5.75 1.78
CA TRP A 120 2.80 5.16 2.18
C TRP A 120 2.32 5.69 3.52
N ARG A 121 3.21 5.87 4.51
CA ARG A 121 2.87 6.48 5.80
C ARG A 121 2.38 7.92 5.63
N LYS A 122 3.10 8.75 4.87
CA LYS A 122 2.66 10.13 4.54
C LYS A 122 1.30 10.16 3.84
N ARG A 123 1.08 9.23 2.90
CA ARG A 123 -0.20 9.09 2.21
C ARG A 123 -1.32 8.67 3.17
N MET A 124 -1.03 7.73 4.08
CA MET A 124 -1.96 7.27 5.11
C MET A 124 -2.46 8.44 5.97
N GLU A 125 -1.54 9.28 6.45
CA GLU A 125 -1.87 10.45 7.26
C GLU A 125 -2.77 11.42 6.49
N THR A 126 -2.43 11.68 5.22
CA THR A 126 -3.22 12.58 4.36
C THR A 126 -4.64 12.06 4.16
N VAL A 127 -4.79 10.77 3.89
CA VAL A 127 -6.11 10.13 3.70
C VAL A 127 -6.88 10.12 5.01
N GLN A 128 -6.22 9.86 6.14
CA GLN A 128 -6.85 9.89 7.47
C GLN A 128 -7.35 11.29 7.84
N LYS A 129 -6.58 12.34 7.54
CA LYS A 129 -7.01 13.74 7.71
C LYS A 129 -8.25 14.05 6.87
N LYS A 130 -8.31 13.59 5.61
CA LYS A 130 -9.47 13.76 4.73
C LYS A 130 -10.72 13.02 5.22
N ILE A 131 -10.55 11.86 5.86
CA ILE A 131 -11.67 11.12 6.46
C ILE A 131 -12.19 11.84 7.71
N LYS A 132 -11.29 12.36 8.56
CA LYS A 132 -11.65 13.09 9.79
C LYS A 132 -12.24 14.47 9.51
N THR A 133 -11.78 15.14 8.47
CA THR A 133 -12.25 16.47 8.05
C THR A 133 -12.90 16.35 6.68
N PRO A 134 -14.17 15.92 6.58
CA PRO A 134 -14.85 15.88 5.30
C PRO A 134 -14.89 17.30 4.72
N ALA A 135 -14.48 17.44 3.46
CA ALA A 135 -14.45 18.74 2.80
C ALA A 135 -15.83 19.40 2.87
N LYS A 136 -15.90 20.67 3.33
CA LYS A 136 -17.12 21.48 3.25
C LYS A 136 -17.67 21.41 1.82
N PRO A 137 -18.99 21.23 1.60
CA PRO A 137 -19.54 21.21 0.26
C PRO A 137 -19.17 22.52 -0.45
N GLN A 138 -18.47 22.41 -1.57
CA GLN A 138 -18.17 23.57 -2.41
C GLN A 138 -19.52 24.14 -2.86
N LYS A 139 -19.88 25.34 -2.38
CA LYS A 139 -21.04 26.08 -2.87
C LYS A 139 -20.90 26.19 -4.39
N LYS A 140 -21.76 25.51 -5.14
CA LYS A 140 -21.85 25.69 -6.59
C LYS A 140 -22.04 27.19 -6.83
N LYS A 141 -21.09 27.84 -7.52
CA LYS A 141 -21.26 29.23 -7.95
C LYS A 141 -22.55 29.27 -8.78
N PRO A 142 -23.50 30.19 -8.51
CA PRO A 142 -24.70 30.29 -9.30
C PRO A 142 -24.28 30.55 -10.75
N THR A 143 -24.63 29.63 -11.64
CA THR A 143 -24.55 29.82 -13.08
C THR A 143 -25.44 31.02 -13.40
N LYS A 144 -24.83 32.16 -13.73
CA LYS A 144 -25.56 33.31 -14.29
C LYS A 144 -26.21 32.81 -15.58
N ARG A 145 -27.53 32.55 -15.53
CA ARG A 145 -28.36 32.40 -16.71
C ARG A 145 -28.23 33.70 -17.50
N LEU A 146 -27.56 33.67 -18.65
CA LEU A 146 -27.68 34.74 -19.64
C LEU A 146 -29.14 34.73 -20.09
N LYS A 147 -29.87 35.80 -19.75
CA LYS A 147 -31.15 36.10 -20.40
C LYS A 147 -30.82 36.66 -21.78
N LYS A 148 -31.35 36.00 -22.83
CA LYS A 148 -31.52 36.60 -24.16
C LYS A 148 -32.67 37.59 -24.11
#